data_AF-A0A7W2BLN0-F1
#
_entry.id   AF-A0A7W2BLN0-F1
#
_cell.length_a   1.000
_cell.length_b   1.000
_cell.length_c   1.000
_cell.angle_alpha   90.00
_cell.angle_beta   90.00
_cell.angle_gamma   90.00
#
_symmetry.space_group_name_H-M   'P 1'
#
loop_
_entity.id
_entity.type
_entity.pdbx_description
1 polymer ?
#
loop_
_entity_poly.entity_id
_entity_poly.type
_entity_poly.pdbx_seq_one_letter_code
_entity_poly.pdbx_strand_id
1 'polypeptide(L)'
;MRGTFLLTFLLGLLLATLALLLFLPDSTRFAGLDKDEFAQFIQLTAIALAISAAFVSRRLPVAKTFRDIALWILAGLVLVTAYTFRDDLGFIGERVAGALLPGRPISRPDNHIELIRSQSGSFQARASINGEMLPLLVDTGASSVVLTFEDAKRAGFDPARLIFSASVETANGRTQAAPVRIASIRIGSIVRNDVAALVARDGALSISLLGLSFLDLLSGFSVSGERLILKD
;
A
#
# COMPACT_ATOMS: atom_id res chain seq x y z
N MET A 1 -30.24 33.31 -33.17
CA MET A 1 -30.55 34.47 -34.02
C MET A 1 -29.69 35.70 -33.75
N ARG A 2 -29.33 36.04 -32.50
CA ARG A 2 -28.50 37.25 -32.21
C ARG A 2 -27.01 37.15 -32.58
N GLY A 3 -26.40 35.97 -32.49
CA GLY A 3 -24.96 35.79 -32.78
C GLY A 3 -24.58 35.89 -34.27
N THR A 4 -25.46 35.40 -35.16
CA THR A 4 -25.28 35.53 -36.62
C THR A 4 -25.39 36.98 -37.09
N PHE A 5 -26.29 37.76 -36.49
CA PHE A 5 -26.45 39.19 -36.80
C PHE A 5 -25.20 40.01 -36.43
N LEU A 6 -24.58 39.74 -35.27
CA LEU A 6 -23.36 40.41 -34.84
C LEU A 6 -22.18 40.10 -35.78
N LEU A 7 -22.07 38.85 -36.22
CA LEU A 7 -21.03 38.41 -37.15
C LEU A 7 -21.21 39.06 -38.53
N THR A 8 -22.44 39.08 -39.07
CA THR A 8 -22.73 39.74 -40.36
C THR A 8 -22.54 41.24 -40.29
N PHE A 9 -22.84 41.86 -39.14
CA PHE A 9 -22.62 43.29 -38.90
C PHE A 9 -21.12 43.63 -38.85
N LEU A 10 -20.32 42.84 -38.13
CA LEU A 10 -18.86 43.01 -38.07
C LEU A 10 -18.19 42.77 -39.43
N LEU A 11 -18.65 41.77 -40.19
CA LEU A 11 -18.17 41.52 -41.55
C LEU A 11 -18.53 42.66 -42.50
N GLY A 12 -19.75 43.21 -42.37
CA GLY A 12 -20.19 44.39 -43.11
C GLY A 12 -19.36 45.64 -42.76
N LEU A 13 -19.04 45.84 -41.47
CA LEU A 13 -18.19 46.93 -41.01
C LEU A 13 -16.77 46.82 -41.57
N LEU A 14 -16.20 45.61 -41.60
CA LEU A 14 -14.88 45.33 -42.18
C LEU A 14 -14.85 45.60 -43.69
N LEU A 15 -15.88 45.19 -44.42
CA LEU A 15 -15.98 45.46 -45.86
C LEU A 15 -16.18 46.95 -46.14
N ALA A 16 -16.93 47.67 -45.30
CA ALA A 16 -17.13 49.10 -45.42
C ALA A 16 -15.85 49.89 -45.13
N THR A 17 -15.07 49.52 -44.11
CA THR A 17 -13.77 50.15 -43.84
C THR A 17 -12.75 49.85 -44.92
N LEU A 18 -12.72 48.62 -45.45
CA LEU A 18 -11.87 48.26 -46.59
C LEU A 18 -12.24 49.04 -47.86
N ALA A 19 -13.53 49.18 -48.16
CA ALA A 19 -14.00 49.97 -49.29
C ALA A 19 -13.68 51.46 -49.13
N LEU A 20 -13.84 52.02 -47.93
CA LEU A 20 -13.51 53.42 -47.63
C LEU A 20 -12.00 53.70 -47.82
N LEU A 21 -11.14 52.75 -47.46
CA LEU A 21 -9.70 52.83 -47.66
C LEU A 21 -9.30 52.88 -49.15
N LEU A 22 -10.06 52.26 -50.06
CA LEU A 22 -9.78 52.32 -51.50
C LEU A 22 -10.02 53.71 -52.10
N PHE A 23 -10.87 54.54 -51.48
CA PHE A 23 -11.18 55.91 -51.95
C PHE A 23 -10.31 57.00 -51.30
N LEU A 24 -9.47 56.65 -50.32
CA LEU A 24 -8.60 57.59 -49.62
C LEU A 24 -7.23 57.72 -50.32
N PRO A 25 -6.69 58.95 -50.51
CA PRO A 25 -5.35 59.16 -51.08
C PRO A 25 -4.27 58.46 -50.25
N ASP A 26 -3.24 57.92 -50.90
CA ASP A 26 -2.17 57.15 -50.24
C ASP A 26 -1.31 57.98 -49.26
N SER A 27 -1.41 59.31 -49.31
CA SER A 27 -0.77 60.24 -48.36
C SER A 27 -1.55 60.45 -47.06
N THR A 28 -2.71 59.81 -46.89
CA THR A 28 -3.53 59.97 -45.68
C THR A 28 -2.92 59.23 -44.49
N ARG A 29 -2.54 60.01 -43.47
CA ARG A 29 -2.06 59.50 -42.19
C ARG A 29 -3.16 59.59 -41.15
N PHE A 30 -3.47 58.48 -40.51
CA PHE A 30 -4.47 58.40 -39.45
C PHE A 30 -3.76 58.16 -38.13
N ALA A 31 -3.84 59.13 -37.20
CA ALA A 31 -3.21 59.04 -35.89
C ALA A 31 -1.69 58.70 -35.93
N GLY A 32 -0.99 59.17 -36.98
CA GLY A 32 0.44 58.93 -37.16
C GLY A 32 0.81 57.63 -37.87
N LEU A 33 -0.17 56.77 -38.18
CA LEU A 33 0.02 55.55 -38.96
C LEU A 33 -0.21 55.83 -40.44
N ASP A 34 0.62 55.21 -41.28
CA ASP A 34 0.39 55.21 -42.72
C ASP A 34 -0.85 54.35 -43.05
N LYS A 35 -1.43 54.58 -44.24
CA LYS A 35 -2.68 53.95 -44.68
C LYS A 35 -2.67 52.41 -44.55
N ASP A 36 -1.56 51.78 -44.87
CA ASP A 36 -1.39 50.32 -44.81
C ASP A 36 -1.33 49.80 -43.36
N GLU A 37 -0.64 50.52 -42.47
CA GLU A 37 -0.56 50.18 -41.05
C GLU A 37 -1.92 50.33 -40.36
N PHE A 38 -2.65 51.40 -40.70
CA PHE A 38 -4.00 51.62 -40.20
C PHE A 38 -4.99 50.55 -40.68
N ALA A 39 -4.88 50.13 -41.95
CA ALA A 39 -5.66 49.03 -42.50
C ALA A 39 -5.37 47.70 -41.78
N GLN A 40 -4.10 47.39 -41.54
CA GLN A 40 -3.68 46.18 -40.83
C GLN A 40 -4.16 46.18 -39.38
N PHE A 41 -4.10 47.32 -38.69
CA PHE A 41 -4.60 47.46 -37.32
C PHE A 41 -6.11 47.21 -37.21
N ILE A 42 -6.90 47.78 -38.13
CA ILE A 42 -8.35 47.54 -38.21
C ILE A 42 -8.63 46.06 -38.47
N GLN A 43 -7.89 45.45 -39.40
CA GLN A 43 -8.08 44.05 -39.77
C GLN A 43 -7.76 43.10 -38.60
N LEU A 44 -6.64 43.31 -37.89
CA LEU A 44 -6.27 42.51 -36.71
C LEU A 44 -7.31 42.66 -35.59
N THR A 45 -7.79 43.88 -35.36
CA THR A 45 -8.80 44.16 -34.34
C THR A 45 -10.13 43.47 -34.68
N ALA A 46 -10.54 43.48 -35.95
CA ALA A 46 -11.74 42.80 -36.40
C ALA A 46 -11.63 41.27 -36.30
N ILE A 47 -10.47 40.69 -36.63
CA ILE A 47 -10.20 39.26 -36.45
C ILE A 47 -10.25 38.89 -34.95
N ALA A 48 -9.61 39.67 -34.08
CA ALA A 48 -9.62 39.44 -32.64
C ALA A 48 -11.04 39.49 -32.05
N LEU A 49 -11.86 40.45 -32.50
CA LEU A 49 -13.28 40.56 -32.15
C LEU A 49 -14.09 39.36 -32.66
N ALA A 50 -13.86 38.91 -33.89
CA ALA A 50 -14.54 37.75 -34.45
C ALA A 50 -14.20 36.45 -33.69
N ILE A 51 -12.94 36.24 -33.33
CA ILE A 51 -12.50 35.11 -32.50
C ILE A 51 -13.14 35.17 -31.11
N SER A 52 -13.13 36.35 -30.48
CA SER A 52 -13.74 36.58 -29.18
C SER A 52 -15.26 36.34 -29.21
N ALA A 53 -15.94 36.82 -30.26
CA ALA A 53 -17.36 36.59 -30.47
C ALA A 53 -17.69 35.12 -30.75
N ALA A 54 -16.83 34.40 -31.48
CA ALA A 54 -16.97 32.96 -31.71
C ALA A 54 -16.77 32.15 -30.42
N PHE A 55 -15.84 32.57 -29.56
CA PHE A 55 -15.60 31.96 -28.25
C PHE A 55 -16.78 32.20 -27.30
N VAL A 56 -17.28 33.44 -27.22
CA VAL A 56 -18.45 33.81 -26.40
C VAL A 56 -19.75 33.19 -26.94
N SER A 57 -19.88 33.05 -28.27
CA SER A 57 -21.04 32.39 -28.90
C SER A 57 -21.03 30.89 -28.72
N ARG A 58 -19.84 30.27 -28.56
CA ARG A 58 -19.74 28.92 -28.03
C ARG A 58 -19.93 28.98 -26.52
N ARG A 59 -21.20 29.00 -26.10
CA ARG A 59 -21.58 28.52 -24.76
C ARG A 59 -21.22 27.03 -24.68
N LEU A 60 -19.94 26.71 -24.59
CA LEU A 60 -19.53 25.40 -24.10
C LEU A 60 -20.19 25.31 -22.72
N PRO A 61 -21.08 24.33 -22.50
CA PRO A 61 -21.68 24.17 -21.19
C PRO A 61 -20.52 23.84 -20.24
N VAL A 62 -20.00 24.86 -19.55
CA VAL A 62 -18.84 24.78 -18.67
C VAL A 62 -19.06 23.63 -17.66
N ALA A 63 -20.29 23.50 -17.17
CA ALA A 63 -20.74 22.39 -16.34
C ALA A 63 -20.56 21.00 -16.98
N LYS A 64 -20.76 20.85 -18.30
CA LYS A 64 -20.55 19.58 -19.02
C LYS A 64 -19.06 19.26 -19.13
N THR A 65 -18.21 20.23 -19.46
CA THR A 65 -16.76 20.03 -19.52
C THR A 65 -16.20 19.64 -18.16
N PHE A 66 -16.64 20.31 -17.09
CA PHE A 66 -16.26 19.93 -15.72
C PHE A 66 -16.73 18.53 -15.33
N ARG A 67 -17.97 18.15 -15.70
CA ARG A 67 -18.48 16.79 -15.47
C ARG A 67 -17.63 15.74 -16.18
N ASP A 68 -17.26 15.99 -17.44
CA ASP A 68 -16.50 15.03 -18.23
C ASP A 68 -15.05 14.90 -17.68
N ILE A 69 -14.44 15.99 -17.20
CA ILE A 69 -13.16 15.94 -16.47
C ILE A 69 -13.30 15.16 -15.16
N ALA A 70 -14.36 15.40 -14.39
CA ALA A 70 -14.61 14.69 -13.14
C ALA A 70 -14.80 13.17 -13.36
N LEU A 71 -15.47 12.77 -14.45
CA LEU A 71 -15.61 11.37 -14.84
C LEU A 71 -14.26 10.73 -15.18
N TRP A 72 -13.38 11.44 -15.89
CA TRP A 72 -12.03 10.94 -16.16
C TRP A 72 -11.16 10.82 -14.91
N ILE A 73 -11.24 11.79 -13.99
CA ILE A 73 -10.56 11.72 -12.70
C ILE A 73 -11.08 10.52 -11.89
N LEU A 74 -12.40 10.32 -11.85
CA LEU A 74 -13.01 9.19 -11.15
C LEU A 74 -12.59 7.86 -11.77
N ALA A 75 -12.60 7.74 -13.10
CA ALA A 75 -12.14 6.54 -13.80
C ALA A 75 -10.65 6.27 -13.54
N GLY A 76 -9.81 7.31 -13.58
CA GLY A 76 -8.39 7.20 -13.22
C GLY A 76 -8.18 6.76 -11.77
N LEU A 77 -8.96 7.31 -10.83
CA LEU A 77 -8.92 6.92 -9.42
C LEU A 77 -9.31 5.43 -9.27
N VAL A 78 -10.40 4.99 -9.91
CA VAL A 78 -10.83 3.59 -9.91
C VAL A 78 -9.73 2.68 -10.47
N LEU A 79 -9.07 3.08 -11.56
CA LEU A 79 -7.96 2.32 -12.14
C LEU A 79 -6.74 2.27 -11.21
N VAL A 80 -6.38 3.38 -10.56
CA VAL A 80 -5.27 3.42 -9.58
C VAL A 80 -5.59 2.56 -8.36
N THR A 81 -6.84 2.61 -7.87
CA THR A 81 -7.31 1.73 -6.80
C THR A 81 -7.22 0.28 -7.27
N ALA A 82 -7.78 -0.07 -8.42
CA ALA A 82 -7.71 -1.43 -8.97
C ALA A 82 -6.28 -1.93 -9.19
N TYR A 83 -5.37 -1.05 -9.62
CA TYR A 83 -3.94 -1.37 -9.78
C TYR A 83 -3.22 -1.54 -8.44
N THR A 84 -3.49 -0.67 -7.47
CA THR A 84 -2.91 -0.77 -6.11
C THR A 84 -3.36 -2.04 -5.41
N PHE A 85 -4.63 -2.41 -5.56
CA PHE A 85 -5.23 -3.60 -4.97
C PHE A 85 -5.20 -4.81 -5.92
N ARG A 86 -4.38 -4.81 -6.98
CA ARG A 86 -4.36 -5.88 -7.98
C ARG A 86 -4.07 -7.26 -7.37
N ASP A 87 -3.23 -7.29 -6.34
CA ASP A 87 -2.81 -8.52 -5.66
C ASP A 87 -3.93 -9.02 -4.71
N ASP A 88 -4.69 -8.10 -4.10
CA ASP A 88 -5.85 -8.39 -3.25
C ASP A 88 -7.11 -8.78 -4.05
N LEU A 89 -7.28 -8.26 -5.28
CA LEU A 89 -8.43 -8.60 -6.15
C LEU A 89 -8.41 -10.07 -6.59
N GLY A 90 -7.25 -10.72 -6.62
CA GLY A 90 -7.11 -12.16 -6.83
C GLY A 90 -7.87 -12.99 -5.80
N PHE A 91 -7.90 -12.54 -4.54
CA PHE A 91 -8.60 -13.21 -3.44
C PHE A 91 -10.13 -13.29 -3.65
N ILE A 92 -10.74 -12.27 -4.24
CA ILE A 92 -12.19 -12.28 -4.56
C ILE A 92 -12.46 -13.18 -5.77
N GLY A 93 -11.59 -13.10 -6.79
CA GLY A 93 -11.65 -13.96 -7.98
C GLY A 93 -11.56 -15.45 -7.65
N GLU A 94 -10.66 -15.84 -6.75
CA GLU A 94 -10.51 -17.23 -6.30
C GLU A 94 -11.67 -17.72 -5.45
N ARG A 95 -12.31 -16.85 -4.65
CA ARG A 95 -13.53 -17.21 -3.89
C ARG A 95 -14.73 -17.43 -4.81
N VAL A 96 -14.87 -16.63 -5.86
CA VAL A 96 -15.92 -16.81 -6.87
C VAL A 96 -15.61 -18.00 -7.78
N ALA A 97 -14.37 -18.18 -8.22
CA ALA A 97 -13.95 -19.32 -9.03
C ALA A 97 -14.04 -20.65 -8.27
N GLY A 98 -13.68 -20.66 -6.98
CA GLY A 98 -13.85 -21.81 -6.09
C GLY A 98 -15.31 -22.14 -5.78
N ALA A 99 -16.21 -21.15 -5.84
CA ALA A 99 -17.66 -21.37 -5.75
C ALA A 99 -18.27 -21.94 -7.05
N LEU A 100 -17.64 -21.70 -8.20
CA LEU A 100 -18.10 -22.17 -9.51
C LEU A 100 -17.46 -23.50 -9.94
N LEU A 101 -16.30 -23.86 -9.39
CA LEU A 101 -15.57 -25.11 -9.68
C LEU A 101 -15.02 -25.74 -8.38
N PRO A 102 -15.83 -26.56 -7.67
CA PRO A 102 -15.36 -27.25 -6.47
C PRO A 102 -14.29 -28.30 -6.82
N GLY A 103 -13.14 -28.26 -6.13
CA GLY A 103 -12.12 -29.32 -6.21
C GLY A 103 -10.70 -28.91 -6.61
N ARG A 104 -10.40 -27.62 -6.81
CA ARG A 104 -8.99 -27.17 -6.97
C ARG A 104 -8.37 -26.86 -5.60
N PRO A 105 -7.26 -27.53 -5.21
CA PRO A 105 -6.53 -27.18 -4.01
C PRO A 105 -5.84 -25.83 -4.22
N ILE A 106 -6.26 -24.82 -3.47
CA ILE A 106 -5.57 -23.53 -3.39
C ILE A 106 -4.47 -23.69 -2.34
N SER A 107 -3.27 -24.12 -2.78
CA SER A 107 -2.06 -24.02 -1.97
C SER A 107 -1.61 -22.57 -1.97
N ARG A 108 -1.86 -21.87 -0.85
CA ARG A 108 -1.37 -20.53 -0.56
C ARG A 108 0.17 -20.49 -0.67
N PRO A 109 0.78 -19.59 -1.47
CA PRO A 109 2.24 -19.49 -1.58
C PRO A 109 2.92 -18.69 -0.47
N ASP A 110 2.16 -18.13 0.46
CA ASP A 110 2.76 -17.20 1.41
C ASP A 110 3.10 -17.95 2.69
N ASN A 111 4.32 -18.47 2.74
CA ASN A 111 4.92 -19.15 3.90
C ASN A 111 5.22 -18.18 5.07
N HIS A 112 4.31 -17.22 5.32
CA HIS A 112 4.41 -16.28 6.43
C HIS A 112 3.34 -16.51 7.49
N ILE A 113 3.74 -16.43 8.75
CA ILE A 113 2.85 -16.49 9.91
C ILE A 113 2.75 -15.10 10.52
N GLU A 114 1.52 -14.63 10.68
CA GLU A 114 1.22 -13.36 11.33
C GLU A 114 0.76 -13.60 12.77
N LEU A 115 1.39 -12.93 13.72
CA LEU A 115 1.05 -12.92 15.14
C LEU A 115 0.59 -11.52 15.53
N ILE A 116 -0.56 -11.43 16.20
CA ILE A 116 -1.12 -10.18 16.68
C ILE A 116 -0.63 -9.92 18.10
N ARG A 117 -0.27 -8.67 18.41
CA ARG A 117 0.14 -8.25 19.74
C ARG A 117 -1.00 -8.47 20.75
N SER A 118 -0.66 -9.07 21.89
CA SER A 118 -1.57 -9.20 23.02
C SER A 118 -1.87 -7.83 23.66
N GLN A 119 -2.96 -7.75 24.43
CA GLN A 119 -3.27 -6.58 25.27
C GLN A 119 -2.14 -6.24 26.25
N SER A 120 -1.29 -7.22 26.60
CA SER A 120 -0.11 -7.02 27.45
C SER A 120 1.07 -6.37 26.73
N GLY A 121 0.96 -6.10 25.43
CA GLY A 121 2.03 -5.51 24.62
C GLY A 121 3.04 -6.52 24.05
N SER A 122 2.89 -7.81 24.31
CA SER A 122 3.81 -8.87 23.86
C SER A 122 3.21 -9.70 22.73
N PHE A 123 4.05 -10.30 21.88
CA PHE A 123 3.60 -11.27 20.88
C PHE A 123 3.58 -12.67 21.48
N GLN A 124 2.49 -13.41 21.27
CA GLN A 124 2.38 -14.81 21.69
C GLN A 124 2.14 -15.70 20.48
N ALA A 125 2.90 -16.79 20.40
CA ALA A 125 2.74 -17.85 19.42
C ALA A 125 2.21 -19.11 20.10
N ARG A 126 1.26 -19.80 19.47
CA ARG A 126 0.97 -21.19 19.83
C ARG A 126 1.86 -22.08 19.00
N ALA A 127 2.81 -22.77 19.63
CA ALA A 127 3.67 -23.72 18.97
C ALA A 127 3.37 -25.15 19.40
N SER A 128 3.55 -26.09 18.49
CA SER A 128 3.63 -27.51 18.82
C SER A 128 5.08 -27.88 19.08
N ILE A 129 5.42 -28.26 20.30
CA ILE A 129 6.76 -28.69 20.72
C ILE A 129 6.70 -30.20 20.98
N ASN A 130 7.45 -30.99 20.21
CA ASN A 130 7.42 -32.45 20.26
C ASN A 130 6.00 -33.05 20.17
N GLY A 131 5.05 -32.34 19.52
CA GLY A 131 3.65 -32.74 19.42
C GLY A 131 2.69 -32.00 20.36
N GLU A 132 3.18 -31.40 21.44
CA GLU A 132 2.37 -30.71 22.44
C GLU A 132 2.15 -29.24 22.13
N MET A 133 0.90 -28.78 22.19
CA MET A 133 0.55 -27.39 21.93
C MET A 133 0.79 -26.51 23.15
N LEU A 134 1.79 -25.64 23.08
CA LEU A 134 2.23 -24.78 24.17
C LEU A 134 2.24 -23.30 23.74
N PRO A 135 1.85 -22.37 24.62
CA PRO A 135 2.01 -20.94 24.36
C PRO A 135 3.47 -20.53 24.57
N LEU A 136 4.05 -19.80 23.62
CA LEU A 136 5.33 -19.13 23.78
C LEU A 136 5.17 -17.64 23.59
N LEU A 137 5.89 -16.87 24.38
CA LEU A 137 6.06 -15.44 24.18
C LEU A 137 7.25 -15.20 23.26
N VAL A 138 7.08 -14.40 22.21
CA VAL A 138 8.19 -14.08 21.30
C VAL A 138 9.09 -13.05 21.97
N ASP A 139 10.37 -13.41 22.14
CA ASP A 139 11.37 -12.59 22.80
C ASP A 139 12.65 -12.54 21.96
N THR A 140 12.84 -11.44 21.22
CA THR A 140 14.05 -11.21 20.41
C THR A 140 15.30 -10.93 21.25
N GLY A 141 15.14 -10.67 22.56
CA GLY A 141 16.26 -10.51 23.50
C GLY A 141 16.78 -11.84 24.05
N ALA A 142 16.01 -12.92 23.92
CA ALA A 142 16.44 -14.25 24.34
C ALA A 142 17.29 -14.91 23.26
N SER A 143 18.53 -15.30 23.58
CA SER A 143 19.44 -15.97 22.64
C SER A 143 19.02 -17.41 22.29
N SER A 144 18.09 -18.01 23.04
CA SER A 144 17.61 -19.37 22.81
C SER A 144 16.13 -19.47 23.16
N VAL A 145 15.44 -20.46 22.60
CA VAL A 145 14.13 -20.91 23.09
C VAL A 145 14.29 -21.37 24.54
N VAL A 146 13.44 -20.87 25.44
CA VAL A 146 13.47 -21.23 26.87
C VAL A 146 12.11 -21.79 27.27
N LEU A 147 12.08 -23.04 27.71
CA LEU A 147 10.86 -23.67 28.22
C LEU A 147 10.76 -23.49 29.72
N THR A 148 9.55 -23.26 30.22
CA THR A 148 9.26 -23.44 31.64
C THR A 148 9.47 -24.92 32.02
N PHE A 149 9.73 -25.18 33.30
CA PHE A 149 9.90 -26.55 33.79
C PHE A 149 8.67 -27.42 33.50
N GLU A 150 7.48 -26.88 33.72
CA GLU A 150 6.21 -27.57 33.45
C GLU A 150 5.97 -27.79 31.95
N ASP A 151 6.27 -26.80 31.10
CA ASP A 151 6.12 -26.95 29.65
C ASP A 151 7.11 -27.97 29.08
N ALA A 152 8.34 -28.02 29.60
CA ALA A 152 9.32 -29.03 29.22
C ALA A 152 8.83 -30.44 29.58
N LYS A 153 8.29 -30.62 30.79
CA LYS A 153 7.70 -31.90 31.20
C LYS A 153 6.53 -32.30 30.30
N ARG A 154 5.66 -31.36 29.95
CA ARG A 154 4.55 -31.60 29.00
C ARG A 154 5.09 -32.01 27.63
N ALA A 155 6.10 -31.33 27.12
CA ALA A 155 6.77 -31.63 25.85
C ALA A 155 7.59 -32.94 25.85
N GLY A 156 7.52 -33.75 26.91
CA GLY A 156 8.12 -35.07 27.00
C GLY A 156 9.57 -35.10 27.48
N PHE A 157 10.12 -33.98 27.98
CA PHE A 157 11.43 -33.99 28.61
C PHE A 157 11.35 -34.61 30.00
N ASP A 158 12.21 -35.60 30.28
CA ASP A 158 12.30 -36.25 31.60
C ASP A 158 12.98 -35.32 32.61
N PRO A 159 12.26 -34.81 33.63
CA PRO A 159 12.82 -33.88 34.59
C PRO A 159 14.00 -34.46 35.40
N ALA A 160 14.04 -35.79 35.59
CA ALA A 160 15.12 -36.45 36.33
C ALA A 160 16.44 -36.47 35.56
N ARG A 161 16.40 -36.26 34.23
CA ARG A 161 17.57 -36.23 33.35
C ARG A 161 18.05 -34.82 33.03
N LEU A 162 17.34 -33.78 33.50
CA LEU A 162 17.72 -32.40 33.26
C LEU A 162 18.93 -31.99 34.12
N ILE A 163 20.03 -31.66 33.47
CA ILE A 163 21.24 -31.17 34.11
C ILE A 163 21.30 -29.65 33.93
N PHE A 164 21.06 -28.91 35.02
CA PHE A 164 21.07 -27.44 35.04
C PHE A 164 22.49 -26.88 35.06
N SER A 165 23.24 -27.05 33.97
CA SER A 165 24.65 -26.67 33.86
C SER A 165 24.88 -25.32 33.19
N ALA A 166 23.91 -24.78 32.43
CA ALA A 166 24.08 -23.52 31.73
C ALA A 166 23.70 -22.33 32.63
N SER A 167 24.60 -21.36 32.79
CA SER A 167 24.29 -20.10 33.47
C SER A 167 23.60 -19.16 32.49
N VAL A 168 22.42 -18.65 32.86
CA VAL A 168 21.63 -17.70 32.07
C VAL A 168 21.42 -16.43 32.88
N GLU A 169 21.57 -15.29 32.22
CA GLU A 169 21.31 -13.99 32.83
C GLU A 169 19.88 -13.58 32.50
N THR A 170 19.09 -13.29 33.55
CA THR A 170 17.68 -12.90 33.42
C THR A 170 17.46 -11.56 34.12
N ALA A 171 16.30 -10.95 33.91
CA ALA A 171 15.93 -9.72 34.61
C ALA A 171 15.93 -9.88 36.15
N ASN A 172 15.74 -11.11 36.64
CA ASN A 172 15.75 -11.44 38.07
C ASN A 172 17.15 -11.85 38.59
N GLY A 173 18.21 -11.68 37.78
CA GLY A 173 19.57 -12.08 38.08
C GLY A 173 20.02 -13.36 37.35
N ARG A 174 21.14 -13.93 37.78
CA ARG A 174 21.72 -15.14 37.17
C ARG A 174 20.99 -16.37 37.69
N THR A 175 20.52 -17.21 36.77
CA THR A 175 19.92 -18.51 37.07
C THR A 175 20.63 -19.61 36.29
N GLN A 176 20.33 -20.87 36.62
CA GLN A 176 20.80 -22.02 35.85
C GLN A 176 19.65 -22.60 35.02
N ALA A 177 19.97 -23.07 33.82
CA ALA A 177 19.05 -23.74 32.91
C ALA A 177 19.67 -25.06 32.43
N ALA A 178 18.81 -26.01 32.05
CA ALA A 178 19.24 -27.28 31.49
C ALA A 178 19.21 -27.21 29.95
N PRO A 179 20.36 -27.39 29.26
CA PRO A 179 20.38 -27.45 27.81
C PRO A 179 19.65 -28.68 27.28
N VAL A 180 18.75 -28.48 26.33
CA VAL A 180 17.99 -29.54 25.66
C VAL A 180 17.91 -29.30 24.16
N ARG A 181 17.49 -30.33 23.41
CA ARG A 181 17.17 -30.24 21.98
C ARG A 181 15.70 -30.55 21.79
N ILE A 182 14.98 -29.62 21.17
CA ILE A 182 13.60 -29.83 20.77
C ILE A 182 13.62 -30.61 19.46
N ALA A 183 13.00 -31.79 19.44
CA ALA A 183 13.00 -32.65 18.26
C ALA A 183 12.22 -31.99 17.10
N SER A 184 11.08 -31.37 17.41
CA SER A 184 10.31 -30.61 16.44
C SER A 184 9.57 -29.46 17.10
N ILE A 185 9.68 -28.26 16.55
CA ILE A 185 8.89 -27.07 16.90
C ILE A 185 8.14 -26.61 15.65
N ARG A 186 6.83 -26.45 15.77
CA ARG A 186 5.95 -26.02 14.68
C ARG A 186 5.11 -24.82 15.09
N ILE A 187 5.11 -23.78 14.26
CA ILE A 187 4.27 -22.59 14.41
C ILE A 187 3.54 -22.39 13.09
N GLY A 188 2.22 -22.64 13.09
CA GLY A 188 1.45 -22.65 11.84
C GLY A 188 2.01 -23.67 10.84
N SER A 189 2.39 -23.21 9.66
CA SER A 189 3.04 -24.01 8.61
C SER A 189 4.56 -24.16 8.78
N ILE A 190 5.21 -23.33 9.61
CA ILE A 190 6.67 -23.34 9.80
C ILE A 190 7.05 -24.48 10.74
N VAL A 191 7.96 -25.35 10.29
CA VAL A 191 8.50 -26.45 11.09
C VAL A 191 10.02 -26.34 11.15
N ARG A 192 10.58 -26.45 12.35
CA ARG A 192 12.02 -26.60 12.57
C ARG A 192 12.26 -27.82 13.45
N ASN A 193 13.30 -28.58 13.11
CA ASN A 193 13.69 -29.77 13.84
C ASN A 193 15.07 -29.52 14.48
N ASP A 194 15.36 -30.27 15.54
CA ASP A 194 16.63 -30.20 16.28
C ASP A 194 16.99 -28.77 16.77
N VAL A 195 16.01 -28.08 17.35
CA VAL A 195 16.19 -26.70 17.81
C VAL A 195 16.83 -26.67 19.19
N ALA A 196 17.90 -25.89 19.32
CA ALA A 196 18.56 -25.66 20.61
C ALA A 196 17.62 -24.92 21.56
N ALA A 197 17.43 -25.46 22.76
CA ALA A 197 16.60 -24.84 23.78
C ALA A 197 17.19 -25.01 25.18
N LEU A 198 16.65 -24.25 26.12
CA LEU A 198 16.97 -24.31 27.54
C LEU A 198 15.69 -24.62 28.32
N VAL A 199 15.81 -25.41 29.39
CA VAL A 199 14.73 -25.58 30.37
C VAL A 199 15.09 -24.79 31.62
N ALA A 200 14.23 -23.84 31.98
CA ALA A 200 14.39 -23.07 33.20
C ALA A 200 14.17 -23.96 34.45
N ARG A 201 14.80 -23.60 35.57
CA ARG A 201 14.43 -24.21 36.86
C ARG A 201 12.97 -23.94 37.18
N ASP A 202 12.38 -24.82 37.99
CA ASP A 202 11.02 -24.64 38.47
C ASP A 202 10.85 -23.29 39.16
N GLY A 203 9.75 -22.60 38.84
CA GLY A 203 9.44 -21.23 39.30
C GLY A 203 10.32 -20.10 38.76
N ALA A 204 11.39 -20.38 37.99
CA ALA A 204 12.31 -19.34 37.51
C ALA A 204 11.78 -18.56 36.28
N LEU A 205 10.81 -19.13 35.56
CA LEU A 205 10.21 -18.55 34.37
C LEU A 205 8.71 -18.84 34.35
N SER A 206 7.89 -17.81 34.15
CA SER A 206 6.42 -17.94 34.18
C SER A 206 5.82 -18.40 32.85
N ILE A 207 6.43 -18.04 31.72
CA ILE A 207 5.94 -18.33 30.36
C ILE A 207 7.13 -18.71 29.49
N SER A 208 6.98 -19.75 28.67
CA SER A 208 8.01 -20.18 27.72
C SER A 208 8.31 -19.09 26.68
N LEU A 209 9.58 -18.96 26.29
CA LEU A 209 10.08 -17.91 25.41
C LEU A 209 10.51 -18.49 24.06
N LEU A 210 10.10 -17.85 22.97
CA LEU A 210 10.58 -18.11 21.62
C LEU A 210 11.70 -17.14 21.28
N GLY A 211 12.94 -17.61 21.45
CA GLY A 211 14.15 -16.82 21.24
C GLY A 211 14.83 -17.03 19.88
N LEU A 212 16.04 -16.47 19.75
CA LEU A 212 16.81 -16.43 18.52
C LEU A 212 17.20 -17.81 17.97
N SER A 213 17.40 -18.83 18.81
CA SER A 213 17.69 -20.19 18.33
C SER A 213 16.60 -20.78 17.43
N PHE A 214 15.38 -20.24 17.48
CA PHE A 214 14.33 -20.52 16.49
C PHE A 214 14.21 -19.40 15.45
N LEU A 215 14.22 -18.13 15.87
CA LEU A 215 13.98 -16.99 14.97
C LEU A 215 15.06 -16.84 13.89
N ASP A 216 16.31 -17.18 14.20
CA ASP A 216 17.44 -17.14 13.26
C ASP A 216 17.38 -18.25 12.21
N LEU A 217 16.54 -19.28 12.42
CA LEU A 217 16.31 -20.34 11.44
C LEU A 217 15.27 -19.95 10.38
N LEU A 218 14.65 -18.78 10.51
CA LEU A 218 13.65 -18.24 9.58
C LEU A 218 14.33 -17.46 8.45
N SER A 219 13.70 -17.33 7.28
CA SER A 219 14.21 -16.43 6.22
C SER A 219 14.10 -14.96 6.62
N GLY A 220 13.19 -14.64 7.54
CA GLY A 220 13.17 -13.36 8.23
C GLY A 220 12.00 -13.22 9.19
N PHE A 221 12.12 -12.24 10.09
CA PHE A 221 11.01 -11.80 10.93
C PHE A 221 10.94 -10.27 10.95
N SER A 222 9.73 -9.71 11.02
CA SER A 222 9.54 -8.26 11.06
C SER A 222 8.37 -7.88 11.95
N VAL A 223 8.57 -6.84 12.76
CA VAL A 223 7.51 -6.23 13.58
C VAL A 223 6.99 -5.00 12.85
N SER A 224 5.68 -4.96 12.59
CA SER A 224 4.99 -3.83 11.96
C SER A 224 3.77 -3.44 12.81
N GLY A 225 3.96 -2.44 13.67
CA GLY A 225 2.94 -1.98 14.63
C GLY A 225 2.51 -3.10 15.59
N GLU A 226 1.25 -3.52 15.44
CA GLU A 226 0.60 -4.56 16.25
C GLU A 226 0.76 -5.98 15.69
N ARG A 227 1.59 -6.14 14.66
CA ARG A 227 1.78 -7.42 13.95
C ARG A 227 3.24 -7.83 13.94
N LEU A 228 3.48 -9.11 14.18
CA LEU A 228 4.76 -9.78 13.97
C LEU A 228 4.58 -10.78 12.83
N ILE A 229 5.41 -10.64 11.80
CA ILE A 229 5.40 -11.51 10.62
C ILE A 229 6.65 -12.38 10.69
N LEU A 230 6.47 -13.69 10.68
CA LEU A 230 7.51 -14.71 10.57
C LEU A 230 7.51 -15.23 9.13
N LYS A 231 8.66 -15.35 8.48
CA LYS A 231 8.78 -15.83 7.10
C LYS A 231 9.66 -17.08 7.07
N ASP A 232 9.21 -18.11 6.37
CA ASP A 232 10.00 -19.32 6.12
C ASP A 232 11.04 -19.12 5.01
#